data_AF-A0A4P2Q3X1-F1
#
_entry.id   AF-A0A4P2Q3X1-F1
#
_cell.length_a   1.000
_cell.length_b   1.000
_cell.length_c   1.000
_cell.angle_alpha   90.00
_cell.angle_beta   90.00
_cell.angle_gamma   90.00
#
_symmetry.space_group_name_H-M   'P 1'
#
loop_
_entity.id
_entity.type
_entity.pdbx_description
1 polymer ?
#
loop_
_entity_poly.entity_id
_entity_poly.type
_entity_poly.pdbx_seq_one_letter_code
_entity_poly.pdbx_strand_id
1 'polypeptide(L)'
;MNSKPPISERGLHYLVENGCMPPGWRRDVLLDWLAQHGVPRLDVLIAWEEALHDIRNRLYLPRSSCASSEKGCRKGISNDLLLLPGSLSYRTMRVYPGGRIPNVREHEGVKLVLFGESISPARYFYMDQAGRVFEVTPWRPCHLVAQSPFVHLERAILEAMTLKAEAQLRCQGNVADKLASALDVPVIPEASDELEQSRGDGRFILQQRDPRYTDVFVLSLEDAPLVLGALKQLGVRAFMQGPAWANVSFEPLEEAPPLGEPAADAVVPLWSFGGIRGSIAMEGDTIVQTTGRRSEVRRRIIGKDQVTEVRRCLVTKSELGMFSPRARKYLLAVDARRDPVEIPEADELERMLRAWGLPSYPALVDFHASWAGFAWGNAETPNQLGTFGLLLASFPPPDPPIERRKPGSPPSMSLEWEGRELVMIGATQSTTMFLDHDGSIVEHEAYENQLFPSASSIVKRIEFEATLETVTGVQYLEGACGGFVGRELADALGLAPVPEASDTVRAWWIGEHVSVYECYSPVSGERMTAIFADNEELHEHAMQLGKSLKGTP
;
A
#
# COMPACT_ATOMS: atom_id res chain seq x y z
N MET A 1 21.18 -37.34 7.79
CA MET A 1 20.15 -36.85 8.72
C MET A 1 20.79 -35.76 9.57
N ASN A 2 20.60 -34.48 9.22
CA ASN A 2 21.04 -33.35 10.05
C ASN A 2 19.89 -32.98 10.98
N SER A 3 20.05 -33.29 12.26
CA SER A 3 19.07 -33.15 13.34
C SER A 3 18.99 -31.72 13.90
N LYS A 4 18.80 -30.72 13.04
CA LYS A 4 18.38 -29.39 13.52
C LYS A 4 16.85 -29.37 13.60
N PRO A 5 16.24 -28.92 14.72
CA PRO A 5 14.81 -28.65 14.73
C PRO A 5 14.53 -27.66 13.59
N PRO A 6 13.49 -27.90 12.78
CA PRO A 6 13.29 -27.12 11.57
C PRO A 6 12.71 -25.72 11.86
N ILE A 7 12.45 -25.40 13.14
CA ILE A 7 12.06 -24.08 13.65
C ILE A 7 13.05 -23.68 14.75
N SER A 8 13.50 -22.42 14.73
CA SER A 8 14.44 -21.87 15.72
C SER A 8 13.78 -21.66 17.09
N GLU A 9 14.57 -21.56 18.16
CA GLU A 9 14.06 -21.18 19.50
C GLU A 9 13.33 -19.83 19.48
N ARG A 10 13.79 -18.88 18.64
CA ARG A 10 13.09 -17.61 18.40
C ARG A 10 11.69 -17.86 17.83
N GLY A 11 11.59 -18.72 16.82
CA GLY A 11 10.30 -19.08 16.23
C GLY A 11 9.39 -19.82 17.21
N LEU A 12 9.95 -20.70 18.03
CA LEU A 12 9.19 -21.37 19.09
C LEU A 12 8.65 -20.38 20.12
N HIS A 13 9.49 -19.45 20.60
CA HIS A 13 9.09 -18.43 21.56
C HIS A 13 7.99 -17.53 20.97
N TYR A 14 8.18 -17.07 19.74
CA TYR A 14 7.21 -16.26 19.01
C TYR A 14 5.84 -16.93 18.90
N LEU A 15 5.81 -18.21 18.51
CA LEU A 15 4.58 -18.99 18.38
C LEU A 15 3.86 -19.19 19.72
N VAL A 16 4.62 -19.33 20.82
CA VAL A 16 4.09 -19.47 22.17
C VAL A 16 3.54 -18.15 22.72
N GLU A 17 4.26 -17.04 22.56
CA GLU A 17 3.86 -15.71 23.03
C GLU A 17 2.57 -15.22 22.38
N ASN A 18 2.38 -15.54 21.09
CA ASN A 18 1.21 -15.13 20.32
C ASN A 18 0.03 -16.13 20.42
N GLY A 19 0.11 -17.12 21.33
CA GLY A 19 -0.99 -18.07 21.58
C GLY A 19 -1.31 -18.98 20.39
N CYS A 20 -0.38 -19.13 19.45
CA CYS A 20 -0.59 -19.79 18.16
C CYS A 20 -0.54 -21.33 18.24
N MET A 21 -1.03 -22.00 19.30
CA MET A 21 -1.14 -23.48 19.39
C MET A 21 -2.31 -24.01 20.27
N PRO A 22 -3.34 -24.65 19.67
CA PRO A 22 -4.04 -25.85 20.22
C PRO A 22 -4.43 -26.94 19.16
N PRO A 23 -5.05 -28.12 19.51
CA PRO A 23 -4.99 -29.36 18.70
C PRO A 23 -6.09 -29.52 17.62
N GLY A 24 -5.81 -30.31 16.55
CA GLY A 24 -6.89 -30.80 15.67
C GLY A 24 -6.57 -31.32 14.27
N TRP A 25 -5.35 -31.18 13.73
CA TRP A 25 -5.00 -31.66 12.38
C TRP A 25 -4.28 -33.01 12.42
N ARG A 26 -4.60 -33.90 11.48
CA ARG A 26 -4.01 -35.24 11.35
C ARG A 26 -3.53 -35.47 9.92
N ARG A 27 -2.32 -36.01 9.81
CA ARG A 27 -1.65 -36.39 8.56
C ARG A 27 -2.56 -37.13 7.58
N ASP A 28 -3.39 -38.03 8.08
CA ASP A 28 -4.25 -38.90 7.26
C ASP A 28 -5.33 -38.10 6.51
N VAL A 29 -5.88 -37.03 7.12
CA VAL A 29 -6.89 -36.17 6.49
C VAL A 29 -6.30 -35.38 5.31
N LEU A 30 -5.05 -34.96 5.43
CA LEU A 30 -4.32 -34.30 4.35
C LEU A 30 -4.02 -35.27 3.21
N LEU A 31 -3.55 -36.47 3.53
CA LEU A 31 -3.25 -37.51 2.54
C LEU A 31 -4.47 -37.90 1.71
N ASP A 32 -5.62 -38.08 2.35
CA ASP A 32 -6.88 -38.43 1.70
C ASP A 32 -7.36 -37.33 0.74
N TRP A 33 -7.26 -36.06 1.16
CA TRP A 33 -7.65 -34.92 0.33
C TRP A 33 -6.76 -34.76 -0.91
N LEU A 34 -5.43 -34.91 -0.75
CA LEU A 34 -4.47 -34.85 -1.86
C LEU A 34 -4.76 -35.94 -2.90
N ALA A 35 -5.04 -37.16 -2.44
CA ALA A 35 -5.42 -38.28 -3.30
C ALA A 35 -6.72 -38.01 -4.07
N GLN A 36 -7.74 -37.47 -3.40
CA GLN A 36 -9.05 -37.18 -4.02
C GLN A 36 -8.96 -36.16 -5.16
N HIS A 37 -8.04 -35.20 -5.10
CA HIS A 37 -7.95 -34.09 -6.06
C HIS A 37 -6.82 -34.25 -7.09
N GLY A 38 -6.23 -35.46 -7.21
CA GLY A 38 -5.16 -35.73 -8.16
C GLY A 38 -3.91 -34.87 -7.92
N VAL A 39 -3.68 -34.48 -6.66
CA VAL A 39 -2.55 -33.68 -6.23
C VAL A 39 -1.38 -34.61 -5.91
N PRO A 40 -0.19 -34.39 -6.48
CA PRO A 40 1.00 -35.16 -6.13
C PRO A 40 1.28 -35.05 -4.63
N ARG A 41 1.72 -36.16 -4.02
CA ARG A 41 2.11 -36.16 -2.61
C ARG A 41 3.28 -35.19 -2.38
N LEU A 42 3.02 -34.14 -1.62
CA LEU A 42 4.03 -33.17 -1.19
C LEU A 42 4.68 -33.68 0.09
N ASP A 43 5.74 -34.49 -0.02
CA ASP A 43 6.42 -35.05 1.15
C ASP A 43 6.94 -33.96 2.11
N VAL A 44 7.28 -32.77 1.60
CA VAL A 44 7.67 -31.60 2.40
C VAL A 44 6.51 -31.03 3.22
N LEU A 45 5.28 -31.02 2.69
CA LEU A 45 4.09 -30.59 3.44
C LEU A 45 3.83 -31.53 4.62
N ILE A 46 3.99 -32.83 4.37
CA ILE A 46 3.82 -33.87 5.38
C ILE A 46 4.88 -33.70 6.48
N ALA A 47 6.15 -33.50 6.09
CA ALA A 47 7.24 -33.27 7.04
C ALA A 47 7.06 -31.96 7.84
N TRP A 48 6.55 -30.90 7.21
CA TRP A 48 6.18 -29.65 7.86
C TRP A 48 5.09 -29.85 8.93
N GLU A 49 4.01 -30.56 8.57
CA GLU A 49 2.94 -30.90 9.50
C GLU A 49 3.41 -31.81 10.65
N GLU A 50 4.28 -32.79 10.36
CA GLU A 50 4.91 -33.65 11.37
C GLU A 50 5.77 -32.84 12.35
N ALA A 51 6.58 -31.92 11.84
CA ALA A 51 7.41 -31.06 12.68
C ALA A 51 6.58 -30.14 13.58
N LEU A 52 5.51 -29.54 13.03
CA LEU A 52 4.56 -28.76 13.82
C LEU A 52 3.85 -29.64 14.87
N HIS A 53 3.46 -30.86 14.51
CA HIS A 53 2.88 -31.83 15.45
C HIS A 53 3.84 -32.19 16.60
N ASP A 54 5.10 -32.44 16.31
CA ASP A 54 6.12 -32.75 17.31
C ASP A 54 6.38 -31.56 18.25
N ILE A 55 6.46 -30.34 17.72
CA ILE A 55 6.60 -29.12 18.52
C ILE A 55 5.39 -28.95 19.45
N ARG A 56 4.17 -29.14 18.93
CA ARG A 56 2.92 -29.11 19.70
C ARG A 56 2.93 -30.12 20.86
N ASN A 57 3.40 -31.35 20.60
CA ASN A 57 3.47 -32.41 21.62
C ASN A 57 4.54 -32.12 22.69
N ARG A 58 5.69 -31.54 22.30
CA ARG A 58 6.81 -31.26 23.21
C ARG A 58 6.58 -30.05 24.10
N LEU A 59 5.88 -29.03 23.62
CA LEU A 59 5.69 -27.74 24.30
C LEU A 59 4.29 -27.56 24.90
N TYR A 60 3.59 -28.65 25.21
CA TYR A 60 2.27 -28.59 25.84
C TYR A 60 2.35 -27.85 27.19
N LEU A 61 2.12 -26.53 27.17
CA LEU A 61 2.04 -25.67 28.33
C LEU A 61 0.56 -25.32 28.56
N PRO A 62 -0.05 -25.73 29.68
CA PRO A 62 -1.38 -25.27 30.04
C PRO A 62 -1.29 -23.79 30.39
N ARG A 63 -1.68 -22.89 29.48
CA ARG A 63 -1.71 -21.45 29.74
C ARG A 63 -3.14 -20.90 29.66
N SER A 64 -3.97 -21.29 30.63
CA SER A 64 -4.97 -20.38 31.21
C SER A 64 -5.50 -20.95 32.55
N SER A 65 -5.79 -20.08 33.52
CA SER A 65 -6.45 -20.46 34.78
C SER A 65 -7.86 -21.04 34.56
N CYS A 66 -8.44 -20.85 33.36
CA CYS A 66 -9.74 -21.38 32.93
C CYS A 66 -9.72 -22.88 32.56
N ALA A 67 -8.54 -23.49 32.40
CA ALA A 67 -8.40 -24.92 32.07
C ALA A 67 -8.72 -25.87 33.25
N SER A 68 -8.91 -25.33 34.45
CA SER A 68 -9.14 -26.08 35.70
C SER A 68 -10.61 -26.36 36.02
N SER A 69 -11.57 -25.93 35.19
CA SER A 69 -13.00 -26.19 35.41
C SER A 69 -13.51 -27.38 34.58
N GLU A 70 -14.41 -28.19 35.15
CA GLU A 70 -15.11 -29.31 34.46
C GLU A 70 -15.84 -28.88 33.17
N LYS A 71 -16.12 -27.59 33.01
CA LYS A 71 -16.73 -26.97 31.81
C LYS A 71 -15.69 -26.26 30.96
N GLY A 72 -14.51 -26.87 30.77
CA GLY A 72 -13.38 -26.38 29.99
C GLY A 72 -13.76 -25.35 28.93
N CYS A 73 -13.16 -24.17 29.02
CA CYS A 73 -13.45 -22.95 28.27
C CYS A 73 -14.20 -23.18 26.94
N ARG A 74 -15.53 -22.97 26.91
CA ARG A 74 -16.35 -22.93 25.68
C ARG A 74 -16.16 -21.64 24.87
N LYS A 75 -15.17 -20.79 25.21
CA LYS A 75 -14.57 -19.92 24.19
C LYS A 75 -13.66 -20.82 23.37
N GLY A 76 -14.27 -21.46 22.36
CA GLY A 76 -13.52 -22.22 21.36
C GLY A 76 -12.41 -21.32 20.86
N ILE A 77 -11.17 -21.71 21.15
CA ILE A 77 -10.00 -21.13 20.53
C ILE A 77 -10.19 -21.44 19.05
N SER A 78 -10.47 -20.41 18.25
CA SER A 78 -10.68 -20.53 16.82
C SER A 78 -9.45 -21.14 16.16
N ASN A 79 -9.62 -21.60 14.92
CA ASN A 79 -8.55 -22.06 14.01
C ASN A 79 -7.52 -20.94 13.67
N ASP A 80 -7.13 -20.12 14.62
CA ASP A 80 -6.27 -18.93 14.53
C ASP A 80 -4.81 -19.36 14.69
N LEU A 81 -4.41 -20.28 13.82
CA LEU A 81 -3.07 -20.85 13.80
C LEU A 81 -2.37 -20.38 12.54
N LEU A 82 -1.27 -19.66 12.77
CA LEU A 82 -0.37 -19.00 11.84
C LEU A 82 -0.91 -17.65 11.35
N LEU A 83 -0.02 -16.65 11.34
CA LEU A 83 -0.23 -15.20 11.09
C LEU A 83 -0.60 -14.45 12.39
N LEU A 84 0.32 -13.70 13.01
CA LEU A 84 0.49 -12.27 12.69
C LEU A 84 1.59 -11.56 13.47
N PRO A 85 2.10 -10.41 12.97
CA PRO A 85 1.62 -9.11 13.47
C PRO A 85 1.46 -8.06 12.36
N GLY A 86 0.31 -7.39 12.37
CA GLY A 86 -0.16 -6.49 11.31
C GLY A 86 -1.41 -7.00 10.60
N SER A 87 -2.52 -7.17 11.33
CA SER A 87 -3.89 -7.43 10.82
C SER A 87 -4.12 -8.54 9.76
N LEU A 88 -4.00 -9.81 10.12
CA LEU A 88 -4.22 -11.00 9.29
C LEU A 88 -4.67 -12.16 10.17
N SER A 89 -5.96 -12.24 10.47
CA SER A 89 -6.56 -13.53 10.82
C SER A 89 -6.21 -14.61 9.75
N TYR A 90 -6.56 -15.89 9.98
CA TYR A 90 -6.72 -16.98 8.99
C TYR A 90 -5.63 -18.09 8.90
N ARG A 91 -5.91 -19.19 9.64
CA ARG A 91 -6.13 -20.59 9.17
C ARG A 91 -5.18 -21.19 8.09
N THR A 92 -4.29 -22.11 8.49
CA THR A 92 -3.63 -23.06 7.57
C THR A 92 -4.61 -23.98 6.85
N MET A 93 -4.39 -24.17 5.55
CA MET A 93 -5.16 -25.03 4.63
C MET A 93 -6.68 -24.94 4.80
N ARG A 94 -7.30 -23.97 4.11
CA ARG A 94 -8.72 -24.05 3.79
C ARG A 94 -8.91 -24.81 2.49
N VAL A 95 -9.68 -25.89 2.54
CA VAL A 95 -10.51 -26.25 1.39
C VAL A 95 -11.50 -25.09 1.25
N TYR A 96 -11.52 -24.43 0.10
CA TYR A 96 -12.59 -23.51 -0.27
C TYR A 96 -13.70 -24.27 -1.01
N PRO A 97 -14.68 -24.90 -0.33
CA PRO A 97 -15.83 -25.45 -0.99
C PRO A 97 -16.73 -24.29 -1.42
N GLY A 98 -16.46 -23.71 -2.60
CA GLY A 98 -17.44 -22.89 -3.33
C GLY A 98 -17.10 -21.44 -3.70
N GLY A 99 -15.86 -20.92 -3.63
CA GLY A 99 -15.67 -19.47 -3.89
C GLY A 99 -14.29 -19.02 -4.37
N ARG A 100 -14.28 -18.30 -5.51
CA ARG A 100 -13.32 -17.33 -6.09
C ARG A 100 -11.80 -17.62 -6.15
N ILE A 101 -11.19 -18.44 -5.28
CA ILE A 101 -9.73 -18.68 -5.24
C ILE A 101 -9.44 -20.18 -5.45
N PRO A 102 -8.56 -20.56 -6.39
CA PRO A 102 -8.31 -21.97 -6.68
C PRO A 102 -7.39 -22.62 -5.64
N ASN A 103 -7.80 -23.77 -5.07
CA ASN A 103 -6.95 -24.55 -4.16
C ASN A 103 -5.72 -25.16 -4.86
N VAL A 104 -5.78 -25.34 -6.18
CA VAL A 104 -4.70 -25.84 -7.03
C VAL A 104 -4.54 -24.91 -8.22
N ARG A 105 -3.31 -24.49 -8.50
CA ARG A 105 -2.97 -23.64 -9.64
C ARG A 105 -1.86 -24.28 -10.46
N GLU A 106 -1.82 -23.98 -11.74
CA GLU A 106 -0.66 -24.27 -12.59
C GLU A 106 0.11 -22.98 -12.87
N HIS A 107 1.43 -23.03 -12.68
CA HIS A 107 2.34 -21.93 -12.94
C HIS A 107 3.62 -22.51 -13.56
N GLU A 108 3.97 -22.05 -14.77
CA GLU A 108 5.15 -22.54 -15.52
C GLU A 108 5.20 -24.07 -15.67
N GLY A 109 4.03 -24.72 -15.84
CA GLY A 109 3.91 -26.18 -15.93
C GLY A 109 4.04 -26.92 -14.60
N VAL A 110 4.15 -26.21 -13.48
CA VAL A 110 4.21 -26.77 -12.13
C VAL A 110 2.85 -26.63 -11.44
N LYS A 111 2.38 -27.72 -10.83
CA LYS A 111 1.20 -27.70 -9.96
C LYS A 111 1.55 -27.13 -8.59
N LEU A 112 0.81 -26.11 -8.19
CA LEU A 112 0.92 -25.38 -6.94
C LEU A 112 -0.33 -25.62 -6.09
N VAL A 113 -0.15 -25.87 -4.80
CA VAL A 113 -1.23 -26.16 -3.85
C VAL A 113 -1.32 -25.06 -2.81
N LEU A 114 -2.50 -24.46 -2.67
CA LEU A 114 -2.77 -23.42 -1.67
C LEU A 114 -2.59 -24.00 -0.27
N PHE A 115 -1.74 -23.37 0.55
CA PHE A 115 -1.52 -23.78 1.93
C PHE A 115 -1.65 -22.65 2.96
N GLY A 116 -1.64 -21.39 2.52
CA GLY A 116 -1.87 -20.23 3.39
C GLY A 116 -2.51 -19.04 2.67
N GLU A 117 -3.10 -18.13 3.43
CA GLU A 117 -3.71 -16.90 2.93
C GLU A 117 -3.54 -15.74 3.92
N SER A 118 -3.50 -14.51 3.41
CA SER A 118 -3.44 -13.26 4.16
C SER A 118 -4.52 -12.34 3.58
N ILE A 119 -5.29 -11.63 4.42
CA ILE A 119 -6.47 -10.85 4.00
C ILE A 119 -6.21 -9.38 3.69
N SER A 120 -5.15 -8.76 4.23
CA SER A 120 -4.86 -7.35 3.93
C SER A 120 -3.35 -7.07 3.88
N PRO A 121 -2.78 -6.91 2.67
CA PRO A 121 -3.43 -7.16 1.40
C PRO A 121 -3.73 -8.65 1.20
N ALA A 122 -4.66 -8.96 0.28
CA ALA A 122 -4.87 -10.34 -0.13
C ALA A 122 -3.51 -10.94 -0.55
N ARG A 123 -3.04 -12.01 0.07
CA ARG A 123 -1.84 -12.75 -0.36
C ARG A 123 -2.18 -14.22 -0.23
N TYR A 124 -1.86 -15.02 -1.23
CA TYR A 124 -2.15 -16.45 -1.22
C TYR A 124 -0.85 -17.21 -1.39
N PHE A 125 -0.55 -18.09 -0.45
CA PHE A 125 0.67 -18.87 -0.44
C PHE A 125 0.40 -20.26 -0.97
N TYR A 126 1.07 -20.59 -2.06
CA TYR A 126 1.03 -21.89 -2.69
C TYR A 126 2.37 -22.60 -2.56
N MET A 127 2.35 -23.92 -2.56
CA MET A 127 3.55 -24.73 -2.50
C MET A 127 3.60 -25.72 -3.66
N ASP A 128 4.80 -25.95 -4.19
CA ASP A 128 5.03 -26.94 -5.24
C ASP A 128 5.48 -28.30 -4.69
N GLN A 129 5.74 -29.25 -5.61
CA GLN A 129 6.25 -30.59 -5.32
C GLN A 129 7.60 -30.62 -4.59
N ALA A 130 8.44 -29.61 -4.79
CA ALA A 130 9.74 -29.50 -4.13
C ALA A 130 9.64 -28.86 -2.74
N GLY A 131 8.45 -28.42 -2.32
CA GLY A 131 8.25 -27.71 -1.05
C GLY A 131 8.55 -26.21 -1.13
N ARG A 132 8.74 -25.67 -2.33
CA ARG A 132 9.01 -24.25 -2.55
C ARG A 132 7.74 -23.44 -2.41
N VAL A 133 7.83 -22.31 -1.72
CA VAL A 133 6.69 -21.45 -1.39
C VAL A 133 6.59 -20.30 -2.39
N PHE A 134 5.44 -20.20 -3.02
CA PHE A 134 5.06 -19.14 -3.95
C PHE A 134 4.01 -18.25 -3.31
N GLU A 135 4.19 -16.94 -3.41
CA GLU A 135 3.20 -15.97 -3.04
C GLU A 135 2.48 -15.43 -4.29
N VAL A 136 1.16 -15.46 -4.25
CA VAL A 136 0.29 -14.81 -5.22
C VAL A 136 -0.33 -13.62 -4.52
N THR A 137 0.04 -12.43 -4.93
CA THR A 137 -0.63 -11.21 -4.48
C THR A 137 -1.50 -10.68 -5.60
N PRO A 138 -2.44 -9.78 -5.28
CA PRO A 138 -3.17 -9.05 -6.26
C PRO A 138 -2.22 -8.37 -7.26
N TRP A 139 -1.08 -7.86 -6.81
CA TRP A 139 -0.09 -7.07 -7.56
C TRP A 139 1.11 -7.83 -8.11
N ARG A 140 1.28 -9.13 -7.84
CA ARG A 140 2.34 -9.96 -8.42
C ARG A 140 1.82 -11.33 -8.84
N PRO A 141 1.95 -11.72 -10.13
CA PRO A 141 1.56 -13.04 -10.58
C PRO A 141 2.55 -14.06 -10.01
N CYS A 142 2.14 -14.80 -8.97
CA CYS A 142 2.79 -16.01 -8.45
C CYS A 142 4.33 -15.99 -8.45
N HIS A 143 4.94 -15.53 -7.36
CA HIS A 143 6.40 -15.42 -7.25
C HIS A 143 6.95 -16.30 -6.15
N LEU A 144 8.11 -16.91 -6.39
CA LEU A 144 8.80 -17.72 -5.41
C LEU A 144 9.32 -16.84 -4.26
N VAL A 145 8.94 -17.13 -3.01
CA VAL A 145 9.29 -16.33 -1.82
C VAL A 145 10.10 -17.08 -0.77
N ALA A 146 10.11 -18.41 -0.79
CA ALA A 146 11.00 -19.21 0.03
C ALA A 146 11.22 -20.59 -0.57
N GLN A 147 12.39 -21.18 -0.30
CA GLN A 147 12.71 -22.56 -0.69
C GLN A 147 12.01 -23.60 0.19
N SER A 148 11.47 -23.20 1.34
CA SER A 148 10.66 -24.06 2.20
C SER A 148 9.66 -23.27 3.05
N PRO A 149 8.61 -23.91 3.58
CA PRO A 149 7.70 -23.26 4.52
C PRO A 149 8.38 -22.86 5.83
N PHE A 150 9.47 -23.52 6.22
CA PHE A 150 10.28 -23.17 7.42
C PHE A 150 11.00 -21.85 7.25
N VAL A 151 11.67 -21.67 6.11
CA VAL A 151 12.31 -20.40 5.79
C VAL A 151 11.26 -19.29 5.68
N HIS A 152 10.11 -19.58 5.08
CA HIS A 152 9.02 -18.61 5.00
C HIS A 152 8.49 -18.19 6.38
N LEU A 153 8.26 -19.14 7.29
CA LEU A 153 7.81 -18.86 8.65
C LEU A 153 8.84 -18.02 9.42
N GLU A 154 10.11 -18.37 9.35
CA GLU A 154 11.19 -17.63 10.01
C GLU A 154 11.32 -16.21 9.46
N ARG A 155 11.15 -16.01 8.14
CA ARG A 155 11.06 -14.68 7.54
C ARG A 155 9.86 -13.88 8.02
N ALA A 156 8.70 -14.52 8.16
CA ALA A 156 7.51 -13.86 8.69
C ALA A 156 7.68 -13.47 10.17
N ILE A 157 8.40 -14.28 10.96
CA ILE A 157 8.79 -13.93 12.34
C ILE A 157 9.78 -12.77 12.35
N LEU A 158 10.73 -12.72 11.41
CA LEU A 158 11.60 -11.56 11.30
C LEU A 158 10.82 -10.32 10.88
N GLU A 159 9.90 -10.41 9.92
CA GLU A 159 9.01 -9.33 9.50
C GLU A 159 8.21 -8.77 10.70
N ALA A 160 7.76 -9.66 11.58
CA ALA A 160 7.09 -9.28 12.81
C ALA A 160 7.93 -8.40 13.75
N MET A 161 9.23 -8.72 13.84
CA MET A 161 10.19 -7.98 14.64
C MET A 161 10.58 -6.67 13.96
N THR A 162 10.77 -6.70 12.64
CA THR A 162 11.16 -5.51 11.87
C THR A 162 10.04 -4.47 11.79
N LEU A 163 8.76 -4.87 11.87
CA LEU A 163 7.62 -3.96 12.04
C LEU A 163 7.68 -3.15 13.34
N LYS A 164 8.41 -3.63 14.35
CA LYS A 164 8.65 -2.93 15.62
C LYS A 164 10.01 -2.24 15.67
N ALA A 165 10.80 -2.30 14.60
CA ALA A 165 12.08 -1.61 14.54
C ALA A 165 11.86 -0.09 14.64
N GLU A 166 12.72 0.60 15.37
CA GLU A 166 12.62 2.05 15.55
C GLU A 166 13.00 2.80 14.25
N ALA A 167 13.84 2.21 13.40
CA ALA A 167 14.13 2.75 12.07
C ALA A 167 14.41 1.66 11.02
N GLN A 168 14.16 1.97 9.75
CA GLN A 168 14.55 1.15 8.61
C GLN A 168 15.38 1.98 7.62
N LEU A 169 16.59 1.50 7.32
CA LEU A 169 17.47 2.07 6.30
C LEU A 169 17.59 1.12 5.12
N ARG A 170 17.13 1.59 3.96
CA ARG A 170 17.32 0.93 2.68
C ARG A 170 18.65 1.38 2.07
N CYS A 171 19.64 0.49 2.08
CA CYS A 171 21.01 0.76 1.66
C CYS A 171 21.24 0.39 0.19
N GLN A 172 22.01 1.19 -0.54
CA GLN A 172 22.26 0.96 -1.96
C GLN A 172 23.16 -0.26 -2.20
N GLY A 173 22.67 -1.16 -3.04
CA GLY A 173 23.38 -2.34 -3.54
C GLY A 173 23.30 -3.54 -2.60
N ASN A 174 23.88 -4.66 -3.04
CA ASN A 174 24.05 -5.85 -2.22
C ASN A 174 25.23 -5.67 -1.26
N VAL A 175 24.97 -5.12 -0.07
CA VAL A 175 25.99 -4.74 0.92
C VAL A 175 25.86 -5.52 2.23
N ALA A 176 24.88 -6.43 2.34
CA ALA A 176 24.56 -7.14 3.57
C ALA A 176 25.74 -7.86 4.23
N ASP A 177 26.58 -8.55 3.46
CA ASP A 177 27.76 -9.25 4.01
C ASP A 177 28.81 -8.28 4.57
N LYS A 178 29.06 -7.18 3.85
CA LYS A 178 30.03 -6.16 4.28
C LYS A 178 29.54 -5.42 5.52
N LEU A 179 28.27 -5.04 5.53
CA LEU A 179 27.64 -4.39 6.68
C LEU A 179 27.59 -5.30 7.89
N ALA A 180 27.19 -6.57 7.72
CA ALA A 180 27.16 -7.51 8.82
C ALA A 180 28.56 -7.79 9.39
N SER A 181 29.58 -7.86 8.55
CA SER A 181 30.97 -7.99 9.01
C SER A 181 31.43 -6.74 9.79
N ALA A 182 31.04 -5.55 9.35
CA ALA A 182 31.36 -4.30 10.03
C ALA A 182 30.61 -4.12 11.37
N LEU A 183 29.40 -4.68 11.48
CA LEU A 183 28.54 -4.61 12.67
C LEU A 183 28.68 -5.82 13.61
N ASP A 184 29.46 -6.82 13.21
CA ASP A 184 29.58 -8.13 13.86
C ASP A 184 28.23 -8.83 14.06
N VAL A 185 27.46 -8.93 12.98
CA VAL A 185 26.10 -9.50 12.99
C VAL A 185 26.09 -10.86 12.28
N PRO A 186 25.64 -11.95 12.92
CA PRO A 186 25.68 -13.28 12.33
C PRO A 186 24.56 -13.50 11.32
N VAL A 187 24.76 -14.50 10.44
CA VAL A 187 23.70 -15.04 9.57
C VAL A 187 22.64 -15.72 10.43
N ILE A 188 21.38 -15.56 10.04
CA ILE A 188 20.23 -16.29 10.58
C ILE A 188 19.91 -17.41 9.57
N PRO A 189 20.50 -18.60 9.71
CA PRO A 189 20.37 -19.66 8.71
C PRO A 189 18.93 -20.15 8.55
N GLU A 190 18.11 -20.06 9.60
CA GLU A 190 16.72 -20.51 9.57
C GLU A 190 15.82 -19.60 8.73
N ALA A 191 16.20 -18.33 8.54
CA ALA A 191 15.48 -17.34 7.72
C ALA A 191 16.18 -17.04 6.38
N SER A 192 17.24 -17.78 6.06
CA SER A 192 18.09 -17.53 4.88
C SER A 192 18.02 -18.68 3.87
N ASP A 193 17.92 -18.33 2.60
CA ASP A 193 18.05 -19.21 1.44
C ASP A 193 18.60 -18.43 0.24
N GLU A 194 18.68 -19.04 -0.93
CA GLU A 194 19.17 -18.40 -2.16
C GLU A 194 18.37 -17.17 -2.63
N LEU A 195 17.14 -16.97 -2.15
CA LEU A 195 16.26 -15.84 -2.51
C LEU A 195 16.46 -14.65 -1.57
N GLU A 196 16.69 -14.92 -0.29
CA GLU A 196 16.92 -13.88 0.70
C GLU A 196 17.89 -14.34 1.78
N GLN A 197 18.87 -13.48 2.05
CA GLN A 197 19.86 -13.70 3.09
C GLN A 197 19.56 -12.76 4.27
N SER A 198 19.22 -13.35 5.42
CA SER A 198 18.94 -12.64 6.67
C SER A 198 20.10 -12.74 7.63
N ARG A 199 20.52 -11.60 8.18
CA ARG A 199 21.51 -11.50 9.28
C ARG A 199 20.87 -10.72 10.41
N GLY A 200 21.17 -11.06 11.65
CA GLY A 200 20.63 -10.28 12.76
C GLY A 200 21.05 -10.75 14.12
N ASP A 201 20.88 -9.84 15.08
CA ASP A 201 21.06 -10.05 16.51
C ASP A 201 19.98 -9.25 17.27
N GLY A 202 20.19 -9.00 18.57
CA GLY A 202 19.27 -8.20 19.38
C GLY A 202 19.25 -6.70 19.04
N ARG A 203 20.13 -6.22 18.14
CA ARG A 203 20.31 -4.80 17.79
C ARG A 203 19.86 -4.49 16.37
N PHE A 204 20.20 -5.37 15.42
CA PHE A 204 19.94 -5.16 14.00
C PHE A 204 19.35 -6.39 13.32
N ILE A 205 18.55 -6.15 12.28
CA ILE A 205 18.18 -7.16 11.29
C ILE A 205 18.55 -6.62 9.91
N LEU A 206 19.37 -7.35 9.15
CA LEU A 206 19.77 -7.03 7.79
C LEU A 206 19.12 -8.04 6.85
N GLN A 207 18.36 -7.55 5.88
CA GLN A 207 17.67 -8.38 4.88
C GLN A 207 18.15 -8.02 3.48
N GLN A 208 18.67 -9.03 2.77
CA GLN A 208 19.09 -8.93 1.39
C GLN A 208 18.16 -9.77 0.51
N ARG A 209 17.13 -9.12 -0.04
CA ARG A 209 16.12 -9.73 -0.93
C ARG A 209 16.34 -9.37 -2.40
N ASP A 210 17.01 -8.25 -2.66
CA ASP A 210 17.10 -7.63 -3.97
C ASP A 210 18.52 -7.12 -4.22
N PRO A 211 19.24 -7.55 -5.26
CA PRO A 211 20.64 -7.18 -5.45
C PRO A 211 20.91 -5.66 -5.52
N ARG A 212 19.86 -4.85 -5.72
CA ARG A 212 19.96 -3.38 -5.73
C ARG A 212 19.92 -2.74 -4.36
N TYR A 213 19.49 -3.45 -3.31
CA TYR A 213 19.47 -2.92 -1.96
C TYR A 213 19.54 -3.95 -0.85
N THR A 214 20.03 -3.50 0.30
CA THR A 214 19.94 -4.19 1.58
C THR A 214 19.06 -3.36 2.51
N ASP A 215 18.01 -3.95 3.08
CA ASP A 215 17.24 -3.30 4.14
C ASP A 215 17.91 -3.58 5.50
N VAL A 216 18.08 -2.54 6.31
CA VAL A 216 18.64 -2.61 7.67
C VAL A 216 17.62 -2.06 8.64
N PHE A 217 17.15 -2.91 9.53
CA PHE A 217 16.21 -2.57 10.59
C PHE A 217 16.99 -2.38 11.88
N VAL A 218 16.86 -1.19 12.46
CA VAL A 218 17.49 -0.79 13.72
C VAL A 218 16.48 -1.01 14.83
N LEU A 219 16.74 -1.98 15.70
CA LEU A 219 15.79 -2.37 16.76
C LEU A 219 15.79 -1.40 17.94
N SER A 220 16.88 -0.63 18.11
CA SER A 220 17.04 0.42 19.12
C SER A 220 17.84 1.59 18.53
N LEU A 221 17.35 2.82 18.70
CA LEU A 221 18.05 4.03 18.24
C LEU A 221 19.40 4.25 18.93
N GLU A 222 19.64 3.64 20.10
CA GLU A 222 20.95 3.66 20.77
C GLU A 222 22.04 3.00 19.92
N ASP A 223 21.66 2.04 19.07
CA ASP A 223 22.55 1.32 18.17
C ASP A 223 22.70 1.99 16.79
N ALA A 224 21.90 3.03 16.50
CA ALA A 224 21.93 3.76 15.23
C ALA A 224 23.30 4.37 14.85
N PRO A 225 24.11 4.90 15.79
CA PRO A 225 25.46 5.39 15.47
C PRO A 225 26.36 4.31 14.85
N LEU A 226 26.21 3.05 15.24
CA LEU A 226 27.02 1.94 14.72
C LEU A 226 26.71 1.69 13.24
N VAL A 227 25.42 1.64 12.87
CA VAL A 227 25.02 1.42 11.46
C VAL A 227 25.44 2.60 10.58
N LEU A 228 25.27 3.85 11.04
CA LEU A 228 25.67 5.04 10.27
C LEU A 228 27.19 5.12 10.12
N GLY A 229 27.94 4.75 11.17
CA GLY A 229 29.40 4.63 11.12
C GLY A 229 29.86 3.59 10.10
N ALA A 230 29.25 2.39 10.11
CA ALA A 230 29.56 1.33 9.16
C ALA A 230 29.22 1.72 7.71
N LEU A 231 28.05 2.33 7.48
CA LEU A 231 27.64 2.82 6.16
C LEU A 231 28.61 3.89 5.63
N LYS A 232 29.03 4.84 6.47
CA LYS A 232 30.03 5.85 6.12
C LYS A 232 31.38 5.22 5.76
N GLN A 233 31.88 4.29 6.58
CA GLN A 233 33.15 3.61 6.33
C GLN A 233 33.14 2.83 5.01
N LEU A 234 32.01 2.20 4.69
CA LEU A 234 31.83 1.44 3.45
C LEU A 234 31.51 2.32 2.23
N GLY A 235 31.27 3.62 2.42
CA GLY A 235 30.86 4.53 1.35
C GLY A 235 29.49 4.20 0.75
N VAL A 236 28.60 3.60 1.54
CA VAL A 236 27.28 3.15 1.10
C VAL A 236 26.27 4.27 1.30
N ARG A 237 25.46 4.53 0.28
CA ARG A 237 24.33 5.46 0.35
C ARG A 237 23.11 4.76 0.91
N ALA A 238 22.24 5.47 1.62
CA ALA A 238 21.02 4.89 2.18
C ALA A 238 19.83 5.83 2.09
N PHE A 239 18.63 5.26 2.13
CA PHE A 239 17.37 5.95 2.24
C PHE A 239 16.63 5.43 3.47
N MET A 240 16.20 6.33 4.34
CA MET A 240 15.40 5.98 5.51
C MET A 240 13.96 5.77 5.07
N GLN A 241 13.52 4.51 5.11
CA GLN A 241 12.11 4.16 5.04
C GLN A 241 11.56 4.31 6.45
N GLY A 242 10.55 5.16 6.63
CA GLY A 242 9.97 5.31 7.96
C GLY A 242 8.79 4.37 8.15
N PRO A 243 8.40 4.14 9.41
CA PRO A 243 7.12 3.52 9.70
C PRO A 243 5.97 4.36 9.13
N ALA A 244 4.83 3.72 8.87
CA ALA A 244 3.62 4.36 8.32
C ALA A 244 3.06 5.48 9.22
N TRP A 245 3.37 5.46 10.52
CA TRP A 245 2.95 6.46 11.50
C TRP A 245 4.03 7.54 11.67
N ALA A 246 3.98 8.60 10.87
CA ALA A 246 4.79 9.80 11.11
C ALA A 246 3.86 11.00 11.29
N ASN A 247 4.08 11.79 12.34
CA ASN A 247 3.42 13.08 12.48
C ASN A 247 4.03 14.03 11.44
N VAL A 248 3.31 14.25 10.34
CA VAL A 248 3.74 15.17 9.28
C VAL A 248 3.32 16.58 9.66
N SER A 249 4.28 17.48 9.82
CA SER A 249 4.05 18.91 10.00
C SER A 249 4.39 19.64 8.71
N PHE A 250 3.48 20.50 8.27
CA PHE A 250 3.63 21.26 7.04
C PHE A 250 3.90 22.74 7.33
N GLU A 251 5.07 23.23 6.90
CA GLU A 251 5.50 24.63 7.06
C GLU A 251 5.37 25.39 5.73
N PRO A 252 4.98 26.69 5.75
CA PRO A 252 5.05 27.54 4.57
C PRO A 252 6.50 27.73 4.08
N LEU A 253 6.75 27.56 2.77
CA LEU A 253 8.10 27.68 2.21
C LEU A 253 8.71 29.10 2.37
N GLU A 254 7.90 30.16 2.32
CA GLU A 254 8.34 31.56 2.30
C GLU A 254 8.94 32.06 3.63
N GLU A 255 8.68 31.37 4.74
CA GLU A 255 9.01 31.85 6.10
C GLU A 255 10.28 31.21 6.70
N ALA A 256 10.93 30.29 5.99
CA ALA A 256 11.93 29.41 6.60
C ALA A 256 13.32 29.50 5.93
N PRO A 257 14.43 29.71 6.68
CA PRO A 257 15.79 29.74 6.13
C PRO A 257 16.16 28.37 5.54
N PRO A 258 17.09 28.29 4.56
CA PRO A 258 17.55 27.02 4.00
C PRO A 258 17.95 26.07 5.12
N LEU A 259 17.43 24.83 5.10
CA LEU A 259 17.87 23.84 6.08
C LEU A 259 19.35 23.55 5.85
N GLY A 260 20.16 23.71 6.89
CA GLY A 260 21.57 23.33 6.87
C GLY A 260 21.72 21.82 6.71
N GLU A 261 22.86 21.39 6.15
CA GLU A 261 23.26 19.99 6.23
C GLU A 261 23.50 19.59 7.70
N PRO A 262 23.17 18.35 8.11
CA PRO A 262 23.38 17.92 9.47
C PRO A 262 24.87 18.00 9.83
N ALA A 263 25.17 18.74 10.90
CA ALA A 263 26.52 18.85 11.45
C ALA A 263 26.79 17.60 12.31
N ALA A 264 27.30 16.54 11.69
CA ALA A 264 27.59 15.28 12.38
C ALA A 264 28.90 14.63 11.92
N ASP A 265 29.53 13.89 12.82
CA ASP A 265 30.75 13.14 12.51
C ASP A 265 30.47 11.96 11.55
N ALA A 266 29.26 11.41 11.53
CA ALA A 266 28.85 10.31 10.66
C ALA A 266 27.69 10.72 9.74
N VAL A 267 28.01 11.36 8.62
CA VAL A 267 27.03 11.70 7.56
C VAL A 267 27.03 10.61 6.51
N VAL A 268 25.87 9.98 6.30
CA VAL A 268 25.61 9.00 5.24
C VAL A 268 24.90 9.71 4.08
N PRO A 269 25.43 9.68 2.85
CA PRO A 269 24.76 10.32 1.71
C PRO A 269 23.45 9.61 1.37
N LEU A 270 22.44 10.40 0.98
CA LEU A 270 21.13 9.87 0.59
C LEU A 270 21.23 9.01 -0.67
N TRP A 271 20.57 7.86 -0.65
CA TRP A 271 20.27 7.10 -1.85
C TRP A 271 18.90 7.49 -2.38
N SER A 272 18.88 8.22 -3.49
CA SER A 272 17.66 8.81 -4.04
C SER A 272 17.63 8.70 -5.56
N PHE A 273 16.46 8.98 -6.13
CA PHE A 273 16.25 9.16 -7.55
C PHE A 273 15.92 10.62 -7.88
N GLY A 274 16.15 11.03 -9.13
CA GLY A 274 15.61 12.27 -9.69
C GLY A 274 16.13 13.54 -9.03
N GLY A 275 17.45 13.75 -9.04
CA GLY A 275 18.04 15.04 -8.64
C GLY A 275 17.97 15.36 -7.15
N ILE A 276 17.17 14.63 -6.36
CA ILE A 276 17.04 14.75 -4.91
C ILE A 276 18.39 14.45 -4.26
N ARG A 277 18.82 15.33 -3.37
CA ARG A 277 20.06 15.23 -2.59
C ARG A 277 19.70 15.16 -1.11
N GLY A 278 20.69 14.87 -0.28
CA GLY A 278 20.51 14.92 1.16
C GLY A 278 21.40 13.93 1.86
N SER A 279 21.08 13.68 3.12
CA SER A 279 21.91 12.89 4.01
C SER A 279 21.13 12.33 5.18
N ILE A 280 21.69 11.31 5.82
CA ILE A 280 21.23 10.73 7.07
C ILE A 280 22.35 10.88 8.09
N ALA A 281 22.01 11.35 9.30
CA ALA A 281 22.96 11.53 10.40
C ALA A 281 22.25 11.44 11.76
N MET A 282 23.02 11.26 12.82
CA MET A 282 22.53 11.45 14.19
C MET A 282 22.53 12.94 14.56
N GLU A 283 21.47 13.39 15.20
CA GLU A 283 21.42 14.65 15.95
C GLU A 283 20.91 14.36 17.36
N GLY A 284 21.83 14.41 18.35
CA GLY A 284 21.55 13.91 19.69
C GLY A 284 21.15 12.44 19.64
N ASP A 285 19.99 12.11 20.21
CA ASP A 285 19.45 10.75 20.30
C ASP A 285 18.47 10.42 19.15
N THR A 286 18.50 11.20 18.06
CA THR A 286 17.57 11.05 16.92
C THR A 286 18.31 10.79 15.61
N ILE A 287 17.71 9.97 14.74
CA ILE A 287 18.15 9.84 13.35
C ILE A 287 17.42 10.91 12.53
N VAL A 288 18.19 11.73 11.82
CA VAL A 288 17.69 12.78 10.95
C VAL A 288 18.02 12.44 9.50
N GLN A 289 17.00 12.38 8.65
CA GLN A 289 17.16 12.38 7.19
C GLN A 289 16.76 13.75 6.64
N THR A 290 17.67 14.37 5.91
CA THR A 290 17.36 15.50 5.03
C THR A 290 17.19 14.98 3.61
N THR A 291 16.13 15.41 2.93
CA THR A 291 15.97 15.23 1.48
C THR A 291 15.71 16.58 0.87
N GLY A 292 16.35 16.94 -0.23
CA GLY A 292 16.21 18.28 -0.77
C GLY A 292 16.54 18.40 -2.25
N ARG A 293 16.00 19.46 -2.83
CA ARG A 293 16.36 19.99 -4.15
C ARG A 293 17.04 21.35 -3.95
N ARG A 294 17.38 22.06 -5.03
CA ARG A 294 18.26 23.26 -4.98
C ARG A 294 17.80 24.34 -3.97
N SER A 295 16.51 24.49 -3.71
CA SER A 295 15.97 25.52 -2.80
C SER A 295 15.18 24.96 -1.61
N GLU A 296 14.84 23.67 -1.60
CA GLU A 296 13.88 23.10 -0.67
C GLU A 296 14.42 21.83 -0.01
N VAL A 297 14.10 21.65 1.27
CA VAL A 297 14.53 20.49 2.05
C VAL A 297 13.35 20.01 2.90
N ARG A 298 13.08 18.71 2.87
CA ARG A 298 12.29 17.98 3.86
C ARG A 298 13.22 17.43 4.93
N ARG A 299 12.73 17.41 6.17
CA ARG A 299 13.46 16.87 7.30
C ARG A 299 12.62 15.84 8.00
N ARG A 300 13.09 14.60 7.99
CA ARG A 300 12.49 13.50 8.75
C ARG A 300 13.34 13.23 9.98
N ILE A 301 12.70 13.13 11.13
CA ILE A 301 13.33 12.91 12.42
C ILE A 301 12.68 11.68 13.04
N ILE A 302 13.49 10.67 13.35
CA ILE A 302 13.09 9.49 14.11
C ILE A 302 13.69 9.61 15.50
N GLY A 303 12.85 9.87 16.49
CA GLY A 303 13.19 9.81 17.91
C GLY A 303 12.48 8.66 18.61
N LYS A 304 12.90 8.38 19.84
CA LYS A 304 12.41 7.26 20.67
C LYS A 304 10.90 7.28 20.88
N ASP A 305 10.35 8.47 21.11
CA ASP A 305 8.94 8.66 21.46
C ASP A 305 8.08 9.09 20.26
N GLN A 306 8.70 9.63 19.19
CA GLN A 306 7.96 10.23 18.08
C GLN A 306 8.77 10.21 16.79
N VAL A 307 8.07 9.89 15.69
CA VAL A 307 8.54 10.11 14.32
C VAL A 307 7.85 11.36 13.78
N THR A 308 8.64 12.34 13.35
CA THR A 308 8.14 13.58 12.74
C THR A 308 8.71 13.76 11.35
N GLU A 309 7.91 14.27 10.43
CA GLU A 309 8.37 14.74 9.13
C GLU A 309 7.97 16.19 8.93
N VAL A 310 8.95 17.08 8.79
CA VAL A 310 8.73 18.47 8.44
C VAL A 310 8.83 18.60 6.92
N ARG A 311 7.70 18.95 6.30
CA ARG A 311 7.61 19.25 4.87
C ARG A 311 7.37 20.73 4.67
N ARG A 312 8.21 21.37 3.87
CA ARG A 312 8.00 22.76 3.47
C ARG A 312 7.24 22.78 2.16
N CYS A 313 6.02 23.27 2.20
CA CYS A 313 5.14 23.27 1.05
C CYS A 313 4.91 24.70 0.53
N LEU A 314 4.68 24.79 -0.77
CA LEU A 314 4.12 25.98 -1.38
C LEU A 314 2.67 26.12 -0.89
N VAL A 315 2.38 27.20 -0.17
CA VAL A 315 1.02 27.57 0.27
C VAL A 315 0.57 28.73 -0.60
N THR A 316 0.31 28.47 -1.87
CA THR A 316 0.20 29.56 -2.83
C THR A 316 -1.21 29.69 -3.39
N LYS A 317 -1.92 30.73 -2.93
CA LYS A 317 -3.17 31.23 -3.53
C LYS A 317 -3.05 31.47 -5.04
N SER A 318 -1.83 31.65 -5.58
CA SER A 318 -1.56 31.80 -7.01
C SER A 318 -1.74 30.49 -7.79
N GLU A 319 -1.32 29.35 -7.24
CA GLU A 319 -1.54 28.02 -7.88
C GLU A 319 -3.04 27.71 -7.95
N LEU A 320 -3.80 28.19 -6.96
CA LEU A 320 -5.26 28.07 -6.93
C LEU A 320 -5.98 28.98 -7.94
N GLY A 321 -5.26 29.85 -8.64
CA GLY A 321 -5.80 30.83 -9.58
C GLY A 321 -6.56 30.23 -10.76
N MET A 322 -6.33 28.95 -11.07
CA MET A 322 -7.03 28.24 -12.13
C MET A 322 -8.40 27.68 -11.73
N PHE A 323 -8.72 27.69 -10.42
CA PHE A 323 -9.99 27.17 -9.89
C PHE A 323 -11.04 28.26 -9.71
N SER A 324 -12.30 27.84 -9.68
CA SER A 324 -13.46 28.63 -9.27
C SER A 324 -13.33 29.08 -7.81
N PRO A 325 -13.96 30.20 -7.40
CA PRO A 325 -13.95 30.64 -6.00
C PRO A 325 -14.38 29.54 -5.00
N ARG A 326 -15.33 28.68 -5.41
CA ARG A 326 -15.79 27.53 -4.61
C ARG A 326 -14.68 26.50 -4.43
N ALA A 327 -14.04 26.06 -5.52
CA ALA A 327 -12.95 25.10 -5.44
C ALA A 327 -11.74 25.63 -4.67
N ARG A 328 -11.44 26.93 -4.77
CA ARG A 328 -10.41 27.54 -3.92
C ARG A 328 -10.77 27.47 -2.44
N LYS A 329 -12.03 27.80 -2.08
CA LYS A 329 -12.49 27.72 -0.69
C LYS A 329 -12.39 26.30 -0.15
N TYR A 330 -12.81 25.31 -0.96
CA TYR A 330 -12.69 23.89 -0.63
C TYR A 330 -11.22 23.49 -0.39
N LEU A 331 -10.33 23.77 -1.35
CA LEU A 331 -8.91 23.43 -1.25
C LEU A 331 -8.23 24.08 -0.03
N LEU A 332 -8.59 25.32 0.29
CA LEU A 332 -8.10 25.99 1.51
C LEU A 332 -8.66 25.34 2.79
N ALA A 333 -9.93 24.89 2.78
CA ALA A 333 -10.55 24.23 3.92
C ALA A 333 -9.96 22.84 4.20
N VAL A 334 -9.58 22.11 3.15
CA VAL A 334 -8.88 20.81 3.27
C VAL A 334 -7.36 20.96 3.39
N ASP A 335 -6.87 22.19 3.54
CA ASP A 335 -5.46 22.50 3.74
C ASP A 335 -4.56 21.96 2.60
N ALA A 336 -5.01 22.13 1.36
CA ALA A 336 -4.29 21.68 0.17
C ALA A 336 -2.98 22.47 -0.02
N ARG A 337 -1.90 21.73 -0.23
CA ARG A 337 -0.53 22.22 -0.28
C ARG A 337 0.24 21.50 -1.39
N ARG A 338 1.27 22.14 -1.93
CA ARG A 338 2.14 21.53 -2.95
C ARG A 338 3.55 21.33 -2.43
N ASP A 339 4.03 20.10 -2.43
CA ASP A 339 5.38 19.74 -2.00
C ASP A 339 6.38 19.82 -3.17
N PRO A 340 7.35 20.75 -3.13
CA PRO A 340 8.27 21.01 -4.22
C PRO A 340 9.27 19.87 -4.49
N VAL A 341 9.57 19.01 -3.50
CA VAL A 341 10.50 17.88 -3.70
C VAL A 341 9.90 16.81 -4.61
N GLU A 342 8.57 16.72 -4.65
CA GLU A 342 7.82 15.80 -5.51
C GLU A 342 7.63 16.29 -6.94
N ILE A 343 8.09 17.50 -7.27
CA ILE A 343 8.07 18.04 -8.63
C ILE A 343 9.35 17.58 -9.36
N PRO A 344 9.25 16.82 -10.47
CA PRO A 344 10.43 16.38 -11.22
C PRO A 344 11.15 17.55 -11.90
N GLU A 345 12.48 17.52 -11.94
CA GLU A 345 13.28 18.38 -12.82
C GLU A 345 13.33 17.77 -14.24
N ALA A 346 13.21 18.59 -15.29
CA ALA A 346 13.43 18.20 -16.70
C ALA A 346 12.93 16.76 -17.05
N ASP A 347 13.79 15.94 -17.65
CA ASP A 347 13.50 14.57 -18.12
C ASP A 347 13.41 13.51 -17.01
N GLU A 348 13.43 13.89 -15.73
CA GLU A 348 13.48 12.96 -14.60
C GLU A 348 12.28 12.03 -14.54
N LEU A 349 11.09 12.58 -14.81
CA LEU A 349 9.86 11.79 -14.83
C LEU A 349 9.95 10.70 -15.89
N GLU A 350 10.34 11.04 -17.12
CA GLU A 350 10.45 10.08 -18.21
C GLU A 350 11.48 8.98 -17.91
N ARG A 351 12.61 9.35 -17.32
CA ARG A 351 13.62 8.38 -16.88
C ARG A 351 13.07 7.44 -15.79
N MET A 352 12.30 7.96 -14.84
CA MET A 352 11.69 7.12 -13.81
C MET A 352 10.61 6.21 -14.40
N LEU A 353 9.69 6.75 -15.20
CA LEU A 353 8.66 5.98 -15.88
C LEU A 353 9.27 4.82 -16.68
N ARG A 354 10.34 5.10 -17.44
CA ARG A 354 11.08 4.08 -18.20
C ARG A 354 11.69 3.01 -17.29
N ALA A 355 12.34 3.41 -16.19
CA ALA A 355 12.94 2.46 -15.25
C ALA A 355 11.88 1.54 -14.60
N TRP A 356 10.66 2.03 -14.43
CA TRP A 356 9.51 1.28 -13.92
C TRP A 356 8.73 0.53 -15.00
N GLY A 357 9.04 0.68 -16.29
CA GLY A 357 8.32 0.05 -17.40
C GLY A 357 6.99 0.73 -17.76
N LEU A 358 6.77 1.95 -17.30
CA LEU A 358 5.53 2.71 -17.47
C LEU A 358 5.55 3.56 -18.74
N PRO A 359 4.40 3.78 -19.40
CA PRO A 359 4.31 4.65 -20.56
C PRO A 359 4.55 6.12 -20.17
N SER A 360 5.07 6.88 -21.13
CA SER A 360 5.26 8.33 -21.02
C SER A 360 4.53 8.98 -22.19
N TYR A 361 3.60 9.89 -21.90
CA TYR A 361 2.84 10.65 -22.88
C TYR A 361 2.69 12.11 -22.43
N PRO A 362 2.45 13.06 -23.37
CA PRO A 362 2.45 14.48 -23.06
C PRO A 362 1.52 14.88 -21.90
N ALA A 363 0.29 14.35 -21.87
CA ALA A 363 -0.66 14.67 -20.81
C ALA A 363 -0.16 14.27 -19.40
N LEU A 364 0.61 13.19 -19.28
CA LEU A 364 1.22 12.77 -18.02
C LEU A 364 2.35 13.72 -17.60
N VAL A 365 3.20 14.12 -18.55
CA VAL A 365 4.28 15.08 -18.28
C VAL A 365 3.69 16.42 -17.84
N ASP A 366 2.69 16.92 -18.57
CA ASP A 366 1.98 18.17 -18.25
C ASP A 366 1.24 18.08 -16.91
N PHE A 367 0.61 16.94 -16.63
CA PHE A 367 -0.04 16.68 -15.36
C PHE A 367 0.96 16.80 -14.21
N HIS A 368 2.12 16.16 -14.30
CA HIS A 368 3.11 16.23 -13.21
C HIS A 368 3.74 17.60 -13.06
N ALA A 369 4.05 18.27 -14.17
CA ALA A 369 4.56 19.64 -14.14
C ALA A 369 3.59 20.58 -13.41
N SER A 370 2.28 20.32 -13.53
CA SER A 370 1.23 21.17 -12.95
C SER A 370 0.75 20.70 -11.56
N TRP A 371 0.71 19.39 -11.31
CA TRP A 371 -0.01 18.78 -10.18
C TRP A 371 0.85 17.88 -9.29
N ALA A 372 2.09 17.56 -9.66
CA ALA A 372 2.93 16.73 -8.80
C ALA A 372 3.19 17.44 -7.46
N GLY A 373 3.16 16.64 -6.39
CA GLY A 373 3.38 17.10 -5.02
C GLY A 373 2.15 17.73 -4.38
N PHE A 374 1.02 17.85 -5.07
CA PHE A 374 -0.22 18.28 -4.41
C PHE A 374 -0.68 17.23 -3.42
N ALA A 375 -0.96 17.68 -2.20
CA ALA A 375 -1.47 16.89 -1.09
C ALA A 375 -2.52 17.71 -0.34
N TRP A 376 -3.52 17.06 0.25
CA TRP A 376 -4.48 17.68 1.14
C TRP A 376 -4.87 16.75 2.27
N GLY A 377 -5.32 17.35 3.39
CA GLY A 377 -5.61 16.67 4.64
C GLY A 377 -4.37 16.45 5.52
N ASN A 378 -4.60 16.29 6.82
CA ASN A 378 -3.57 16.06 7.85
C ASN A 378 -3.34 14.55 8.14
N ALA A 379 -3.90 13.65 7.33
CA ALA A 379 -3.86 12.20 7.57
C ALA A 379 -2.58 11.52 7.05
N GLU A 380 -2.21 10.38 7.66
CA GLU A 380 -0.93 9.66 7.54
C GLU A 380 -0.50 9.30 6.10
N THR A 381 -1.45 9.09 5.19
CA THR A 381 -1.20 9.04 3.75
C THR A 381 -1.96 10.20 3.12
N PRO A 382 -1.30 11.33 2.81
CA PRO A 382 -2.00 12.41 2.12
C PRO A 382 -2.58 11.86 0.82
N ASN A 383 -3.75 12.36 0.41
CA ASN A 383 -4.22 12.18 -0.95
C ASN A 383 -3.24 12.91 -1.87
N GLN A 384 -2.20 12.21 -2.28
CA GLN A 384 -1.12 12.76 -3.08
C GLN A 384 -1.46 12.61 -4.56
N LEU A 385 -1.27 13.69 -5.31
CA LEU A 385 -1.32 13.70 -6.76
C LEU A 385 0.09 13.75 -7.34
N GLY A 386 0.30 12.94 -8.36
CA GLY A 386 1.56 12.85 -9.10
C GLY A 386 2.16 11.45 -9.03
N THR A 387 2.36 10.83 -10.21
CA THR A 387 3.08 9.55 -10.31
C THR A 387 4.52 9.67 -9.77
N PHE A 388 5.16 10.85 -9.76
CA PHE A 388 6.56 10.99 -9.40
C PHE A 388 6.73 10.74 -7.91
N GLY A 389 5.89 11.35 -7.07
CA GLY A 389 5.84 11.08 -5.64
C GLY A 389 5.57 9.62 -5.31
N LEU A 390 4.61 8.99 -6.01
CA LEU A 390 4.29 7.57 -5.83
C LEU A 390 5.49 6.65 -6.15
N LEU A 391 6.21 6.95 -7.23
CA LEU A 391 7.39 6.17 -7.65
C LEU A 391 8.60 6.41 -6.74
N LEU A 392 8.78 7.62 -6.21
CA LEU A 392 9.80 7.91 -5.20
C LEU A 392 9.57 7.12 -3.91
N ALA A 393 8.32 7.04 -3.45
CA ALA A 393 7.96 6.26 -2.26
C ALA A 393 8.29 4.76 -2.42
N SER A 394 8.31 4.26 -3.65
CA SER A 394 8.52 2.86 -3.97
C SER A 394 9.91 2.55 -4.54
N PHE A 395 10.88 3.46 -4.41
CA PHE A 395 12.25 3.33 -4.93
C PHE A 395 13.09 2.26 -4.17
N PRO A 396 14.01 1.53 -4.84
CA PRO A 396 14.33 1.56 -6.28
C PRO A 396 13.22 1.00 -7.18
N PRO A 397 13.19 1.38 -8.49
CA PRO A 397 12.31 0.71 -9.47
C PRO A 397 12.49 -0.80 -9.42
N PRO A 398 11.47 -1.62 -9.71
CA PRO A 398 11.55 -3.09 -9.71
C PRO A 398 12.34 -3.66 -10.90
N ASP A 399 12.78 -4.91 -10.81
CA ASP A 399 13.51 -5.66 -11.87
C ASP A 399 12.95 -7.10 -11.88
N PRO A 400 12.34 -7.55 -12.99
CA PRO A 400 12.08 -6.78 -14.21
C PRO A 400 11.17 -5.56 -13.94
N PRO A 401 11.20 -4.53 -14.82
CA PRO A 401 10.24 -3.44 -14.78
C PRO A 401 8.80 -3.95 -14.75
N ILE A 402 7.86 -3.15 -14.21
CA ILE A 402 6.48 -3.59 -14.05
C ILE A 402 5.86 -3.87 -15.42
N GLU A 403 5.31 -5.08 -15.58
CA GLU A 403 4.52 -5.42 -16.75
C GLU A 403 3.18 -4.71 -16.73
N ARG A 404 2.73 -4.29 -17.91
CA ARG A 404 1.40 -3.69 -18.10
C ARG A 404 0.31 -4.72 -17.82
N ARG A 405 -0.76 -4.29 -17.16
CA ARG A 405 -1.84 -5.19 -16.75
C ARG A 405 -3.14 -4.94 -17.49
N LYS A 406 -3.92 -6.01 -17.64
CA LYS A 406 -5.26 -5.98 -18.25
C LYS A 406 -6.34 -5.57 -17.23
N PRO A 407 -7.53 -5.11 -17.68
CA PRO A 407 -8.66 -4.80 -16.81
C PRO A 407 -9.04 -5.99 -15.91
N GLY A 408 -9.48 -5.71 -14.68
CA GLY A 408 -9.83 -6.73 -13.69
C GLY A 408 -8.62 -7.35 -12.97
N SER A 409 -7.40 -6.98 -13.36
CA SER A 409 -6.21 -7.20 -12.53
C SER A 409 -6.22 -6.22 -11.36
N PRO A 410 -5.66 -6.57 -10.20
CA PRO A 410 -5.61 -5.68 -9.05
C PRO A 410 -4.77 -4.42 -9.30
N PRO A 411 -4.96 -3.36 -8.49
CA PRO A 411 -4.36 -2.05 -8.70
C PRO A 411 -2.87 -2.14 -9.04
N SER A 412 -2.48 -1.43 -10.10
CA SER A 412 -1.15 -1.42 -10.67
C SER A 412 -0.78 0.01 -11.05
N MET A 413 0.51 0.31 -11.13
CA MET A 413 0.99 1.61 -11.59
C MET A 413 0.61 1.91 -13.05
N SER A 414 0.28 0.87 -13.82
CA SER A 414 -0.28 1.01 -15.18
C SER A 414 -1.30 -0.09 -15.50
N LEU A 415 -2.34 0.28 -16.24
CA LEU A 415 -3.44 -0.57 -16.69
C LEU A 415 -3.75 -0.27 -18.16
N GLU A 416 -4.14 -1.28 -18.92
CA GLU A 416 -4.81 -1.12 -20.20
C GLU A 416 -6.32 -1.24 -19.97
N TRP A 417 -7.13 -0.32 -20.49
CA TRP A 417 -8.60 -0.38 -20.38
C TRP A 417 -9.28 0.09 -21.66
N GLU A 418 -10.03 -0.79 -22.32
CA GLU A 418 -10.72 -0.50 -23.59
C GLU A 418 -9.77 0.07 -24.68
N GLY A 419 -8.53 -0.44 -24.72
CA GLY A 419 -7.50 0.06 -25.63
C GLY A 419 -6.83 1.37 -25.22
N ARG A 420 -7.15 1.89 -24.03
CA ARG A 420 -6.52 3.07 -23.43
C ARG A 420 -5.39 2.66 -22.49
N GLU A 421 -4.32 3.45 -22.49
CA GLU A 421 -3.17 3.27 -21.61
C GLU A 421 -3.28 4.21 -20.40
N LEU A 422 -3.45 3.63 -19.22
CA LEU A 422 -3.67 4.34 -17.98
C LEU A 422 -2.42 4.28 -17.09
N VAL A 423 -2.10 5.41 -16.45
CA VAL A 423 -1.01 5.52 -15.45
C VAL A 423 -1.56 6.06 -14.14
N MET A 424 -1.20 5.41 -13.03
CA MET A 424 -1.64 5.81 -11.70
C MET A 424 -1.08 7.20 -11.35
N ILE A 425 -1.95 8.10 -10.90
CA ILE A 425 -1.60 9.47 -10.48
C ILE A 425 -1.93 9.75 -9.02
N GLY A 426 -2.65 8.86 -8.35
CA GLY A 426 -2.97 8.96 -6.93
C GLY A 426 -3.82 7.79 -6.46
N ALA A 427 -3.93 7.59 -5.15
CA ALA A 427 -4.88 6.67 -4.55
C ALA A 427 -5.34 7.17 -3.18
N THR A 428 -6.56 6.81 -2.84
CA THR A 428 -7.13 6.87 -1.49
C THR A 428 -7.21 5.44 -0.93
N GLN A 429 -7.77 5.25 0.27
CA GLN A 429 -7.96 3.92 0.84
C GLN A 429 -8.93 3.04 0.02
N SER A 430 -9.89 3.64 -0.69
CA SER A 430 -10.93 2.93 -1.45
C SER A 430 -10.77 3.05 -2.96
N THR A 431 -10.10 4.09 -3.45
CA THR A 431 -10.16 4.44 -4.86
C THR A 431 -8.78 4.75 -5.42
N THR A 432 -8.43 4.17 -6.56
CA THR A 432 -7.20 4.52 -7.29
C THR A 432 -7.53 5.41 -8.48
N MET A 433 -6.78 6.50 -8.65
CA MET A 433 -6.93 7.44 -9.76
C MET A 433 -5.87 7.19 -10.83
N PHE A 434 -6.33 7.11 -12.06
CA PHE A 434 -5.53 6.94 -13.25
C PHE A 434 -5.70 8.12 -14.20
N LEU A 435 -4.62 8.49 -14.87
CA LEU A 435 -4.61 9.43 -15.97
C LEU A 435 -4.56 8.65 -17.28
N ASP A 436 -5.39 9.02 -18.24
CA ASP A 436 -5.34 8.51 -19.62
C ASP A 436 -4.45 9.41 -20.51
N HIS A 437 -4.10 8.91 -21.70
CA HIS A 437 -3.26 9.60 -22.69
C HIS A 437 -3.78 10.98 -23.12
N ASP A 438 -5.09 11.20 -23.06
CA ASP A 438 -5.76 12.46 -23.38
C ASP A 438 -5.88 13.42 -22.17
N GLY A 439 -5.43 13.00 -20.99
CA GLY A 439 -5.51 13.76 -19.75
C GLY A 439 -6.81 13.57 -18.96
N SER A 440 -7.71 12.70 -19.43
CA SER A 440 -8.90 12.32 -18.67
C SER A 440 -8.56 11.44 -17.47
N ILE A 441 -9.46 11.43 -16.49
CA ILE A 441 -9.30 10.73 -15.21
C ILE A 441 -10.24 9.53 -15.18
N VAL A 442 -9.66 8.38 -14.88
CA VAL A 442 -10.36 7.11 -14.66
C VAL A 442 -10.14 6.70 -13.21
N GLU A 443 -11.19 6.25 -12.55
CA GLU A 443 -11.11 5.75 -11.19
C GLU A 443 -11.35 4.25 -11.15
N HIS A 444 -10.67 3.60 -10.21
CA HIS A 444 -10.86 2.20 -9.85
C HIS A 444 -11.38 2.13 -8.42
N GLU A 445 -12.56 1.57 -8.24
CA GLU A 445 -13.12 1.31 -6.91
C GLU A 445 -12.67 -0.06 -6.41
N ALA A 446 -11.97 -0.10 -5.27
CA ALA A 446 -11.26 -1.28 -4.81
C ALA A 446 -12.20 -2.41 -4.36
N TYR A 447 -13.33 -2.08 -3.73
CA TYR A 447 -14.26 -3.08 -3.19
C TYR A 447 -15.01 -3.83 -4.29
N GLU A 448 -15.48 -3.10 -5.30
CA GLU A 448 -16.22 -3.67 -6.43
C GLU A 448 -15.30 -4.07 -7.58
N ASN A 449 -14.02 -3.69 -7.52
CA ASN A 449 -13.00 -3.90 -8.54
C ASN A 449 -13.44 -3.38 -9.92
N GLN A 450 -14.08 -2.22 -9.93
CA GLN A 450 -14.69 -1.63 -11.12
C GLN A 450 -13.95 -0.36 -11.54
N LEU A 451 -13.68 -0.25 -12.86
CA LEU A 451 -13.18 0.98 -13.47
C LEU A 451 -14.34 1.81 -14.00
N PHE A 452 -14.28 3.13 -13.83
CA PHE A 452 -15.27 4.04 -14.38
C PHE A 452 -14.63 5.40 -14.76
N PRO A 453 -15.14 6.07 -15.81
CA PRO A 453 -14.71 7.42 -16.14
C PRO A 453 -15.11 8.37 -15.00
N SER A 454 -14.17 9.19 -14.52
CA SER A 454 -14.40 10.10 -13.40
C SER A 454 -14.51 11.56 -13.84
N ALA A 455 -13.57 12.06 -14.65
CA ALA A 455 -13.54 13.46 -15.09
C ALA A 455 -12.75 13.62 -16.40
N SER A 456 -12.99 14.69 -17.16
CA SER A 456 -12.19 14.98 -18.36
C SER A 456 -10.80 15.56 -18.05
N SER A 457 -10.57 15.99 -16.82
CA SER A 457 -9.27 16.47 -16.32
C SER A 457 -9.24 16.53 -14.80
N ILE A 458 -8.06 16.66 -14.20
CA ILE A 458 -7.93 16.84 -12.75
C ILE A 458 -8.54 18.15 -12.25
N VAL A 459 -8.54 19.20 -13.05
CA VAL A 459 -9.21 20.46 -12.70
C VAL A 459 -10.69 20.21 -12.51
N LYS A 460 -11.32 19.52 -13.48
CA LYS A 460 -12.71 19.10 -13.37
C LYS A 460 -12.93 18.17 -12.19
N ARG A 461 -11.97 17.27 -11.90
CA ARG A 461 -11.98 16.38 -10.74
C ARG A 461 -12.10 17.12 -9.42
N ILE A 462 -11.33 18.19 -9.25
CA ILE A 462 -11.29 19.00 -8.02
C ILE A 462 -12.49 19.93 -7.93
N GLU A 463 -12.92 20.55 -9.03
CA GLU A 463 -14.15 21.36 -9.08
C GLU A 463 -15.38 20.56 -8.64
N PHE A 464 -15.41 19.29 -9.01
CA PHE A 464 -16.42 18.35 -8.57
C PHE A 464 -16.36 18.06 -7.08
N GLU A 465 -15.20 17.74 -6.50
CA GLU A 465 -15.09 17.52 -5.04
C GLU A 465 -15.58 18.74 -4.26
N ALA A 466 -15.16 19.93 -4.69
CA ALA A 466 -15.61 21.17 -4.07
C ALA A 466 -17.12 21.39 -4.18
N THR A 467 -17.71 20.89 -5.26
CA THR A 467 -19.16 20.94 -5.49
C THR A 467 -19.89 19.93 -4.61
N LEU A 468 -19.39 18.70 -4.54
CA LEU A 468 -19.91 17.65 -3.68
C LEU A 468 -19.88 18.09 -2.22
N GLU A 469 -18.76 18.60 -1.71
CA GLU A 469 -18.64 19.09 -0.32
C GLU A 469 -19.64 20.22 -0.01
N THR A 470 -19.92 21.09 -0.98
CA THR A 470 -20.92 22.16 -0.82
C THR A 470 -22.33 21.58 -0.64
N VAL A 471 -22.61 20.45 -1.30
CA VAL A 471 -23.91 19.79 -1.29
C VAL A 471 -24.01 18.74 -0.18
N THR A 472 -22.94 18.13 0.32
CA THR A 472 -23.02 17.06 1.33
C THR A 472 -22.62 17.50 2.73
N GLY A 473 -22.03 18.69 2.89
CA GLY A 473 -21.61 19.25 4.18
C GLY A 473 -22.74 19.50 5.20
N VAL A 474 -24.01 19.29 4.83
CA VAL A 474 -25.19 19.45 5.70
C VAL A 474 -26.16 18.26 5.52
N GLN A 475 -25.81 17.06 6.01
CA GLN A 475 -26.68 15.85 6.05
C GLN A 475 -27.81 15.80 4.99
N TYR A 476 -27.45 15.55 3.73
CA TYR A 476 -28.42 15.36 2.65
C TYR A 476 -28.80 13.88 2.53
N LEU A 477 -30.06 13.61 2.17
CA LEU A 477 -30.48 12.29 1.72
C LEU A 477 -29.97 12.10 0.29
N GLU A 478 -29.25 11.00 0.08
CA GLU A 478 -28.72 10.59 -1.22
C GLU A 478 -29.56 9.45 -1.79
N GLY A 479 -29.88 9.55 -3.08
CA GLY A 479 -30.52 8.49 -3.83
C GLY A 479 -30.10 8.55 -5.28
N ALA A 480 -30.29 7.45 -6.00
CA ALA A 480 -29.97 7.43 -7.42
C ALA A 480 -30.98 6.65 -8.25
N CYS A 481 -31.19 7.12 -9.47
CA CYS A 481 -31.86 6.38 -10.53
C CYS A 481 -30.86 6.03 -11.64
N GLY A 482 -30.97 4.83 -12.20
CA GLY A 482 -30.12 4.45 -13.34
C GLY A 482 -30.54 5.17 -14.61
N GLY A 483 -29.58 5.57 -15.45
CA GLY A 483 -29.81 6.37 -16.66
C GLY A 483 -29.19 7.77 -16.58
N PHE A 484 -29.30 8.53 -17.67
CA PHE A 484 -28.82 9.91 -17.80
C PHE A 484 -30.06 10.79 -18.06
N VAL A 485 -30.80 11.08 -16.98
CA VAL A 485 -32.04 11.89 -17.01
C VAL A 485 -31.88 13.18 -16.22
N GLY A 486 -30.65 13.50 -15.82
CA GLY A 486 -30.35 14.58 -14.90
C GLY A 486 -30.57 15.95 -15.53
N ARG A 487 -30.42 16.11 -16.85
CA ARG A 487 -30.78 17.36 -17.52
C ARG A 487 -32.28 17.61 -17.45
N GLU A 488 -33.11 16.65 -17.86
CA GLU A 488 -34.56 16.75 -17.85
C GLU A 488 -35.09 16.92 -16.43
N LEU A 489 -34.50 16.19 -15.47
CA LEU A 489 -34.84 16.31 -14.06
C LEU A 489 -34.46 17.68 -13.51
N ALA A 490 -33.26 18.18 -13.81
CA ALA A 490 -32.82 19.50 -13.39
C ALA A 490 -33.70 20.62 -13.98
N ASP A 491 -34.08 20.51 -15.26
CA ASP A 491 -34.98 21.46 -15.91
C ASP A 491 -36.38 21.43 -15.26
N ALA A 492 -36.89 20.25 -14.91
CA ALA A 492 -38.18 20.10 -14.22
C ALA A 492 -38.16 20.61 -12.76
N LEU A 493 -37.01 20.53 -12.10
CA LEU A 493 -36.79 21.03 -10.73
C LEU A 493 -36.30 22.49 -10.70
N GLY A 494 -36.06 23.11 -11.85
CA GLY A 494 -35.59 24.50 -11.96
C GLY A 494 -34.16 24.72 -11.46
N LEU A 495 -33.28 23.71 -11.56
CA LEU A 495 -31.92 23.76 -11.02
C LEU A 495 -30.95 24.45 -11.98
N ALA A 496 -30.03 25.24 -11.43
CA ALA A 496 -29.01 25.92 -12.24
C ALA A 496 -27.82 24.97 -12.54
N PRO A 497 -27.28 24.97 -13.77
CA PRO A 497 -26.11 24.16 -14.11
C PRO A 497 -24.85 24.69 -13.42
N VAL A 498 -23.92 23.79 -13.13
CA VAL A 498 -22.61 24.10 -12.56
C VAL A 498 -21.53 23.81 -13.61
N PRO A 499 -21.22 24.76 -14.51
CA PRO A 499 -20.34 24.52 -15.65
C PRO A 499 -18.89 24.22 -15.24
N GLU A 500 -18.43 24.71 -14.08
CA GLU A 500 -17.07 24.46 -13.59
C GLU A 500 -16.85 22.99 -13.26
N ALA A 501 -17.86 22.32 -12.66
CA ALA A 501 -17.82 20.91 -12.27
C ALA A 501 -18.38 19.95 -13.34
N SER A 502 -18.97 20.48 -14.41
CA SER A 502 -19.53 19.69 -15.52
C SER A 502 -18.54 19.58 -16.68
N ASP A 503 -18.53 18.42 -17.35
CA ASP A 503 -17.74 18.11 -18.54
C ASP A 503 -18.45 17.03 -19.39
N THR A 504 -17.72 16.36 -20.29
CA THR A 504 -18.27 15.30 -21.15
C THR A 504 -18.53 13.98 -20.42
N VAL A 505 -17.94 13.80 -19.24
CA VAL A 505 -18.05 12.58 -18.41
C VAL A 505 -19.22 12.70 -17.45
N ARG A 506 -19.48 13.92 -16.95
CA ARG A 506 -20.47 14.18 -15.91
C ARG A 506 -21.03 15.58 -15.94
N ALA A 507 -22.21 15.75 -15.35
CA ALA A 507 -22.86 17.05 -15.27
C ALA A 507 -23.51 17.25 -13.90
N TRP A 508 -23.57 18.51 -13.46
CA TRP A 508 -24.07 18.85 -12.14
C TRP A 508 -25.00 20.06 -12.20
N TRP A 509 -26.10 19.99 -11.46
CA TRP A 509 -27.05 21.08 -11.24
C TRP A 509 -27.37 21.26 -9.75
N ILE A 510 -27.45 22.50 -9.30
CA ILE A 510 -27.68 22.85 -7.88
C ILE A 510 -28.83 23.84 -7.79
N GLY A 511 -29.76 23.53 -6.88
CA GLY A 511 -30.72 24.47 -6.31
C GLY A 511 -30.47 24.64 -4.81
N GLU A 512 -31.36 25.37 -4.15
CA GLU A 512 -31.23 25.67 -2.71
C GLU A 512 -31.35 24.42 -1.83
N HIS A 513 -32.30 23.53 -2.15
CA HIS A 513 -32.66 22.36 -1.33
C HIS A 513 -32.44 21.02 -2.04
N VAL A 514 -32.21 21.03 -3.36
CA VAL A 514 -32.06 19.84 -4.19
C VAL A 514 -30.92 20.03 -5.17
N SER A 515 -30.14 18.97 -5.39
CA SER A 515 -29.09 18.90 -6.38
C SER A 515 -29.19 17.61 -7.19
N VAL A 516 -28.84 17.70 -8.47
CA VAL A 516 -28.83 16.58 -9.41
C VAL A 516 -27.43 16.44 -10.00
N TYR A 517 -26.93 15.21 -10.02
CA TYR A 517 -25.61 14.85 -10.51
C TYR A 517 -25.72 13.68 -11.49
N GLU A 518 -25.21 13.83 -12.70
CA GLU A 518 -25.08 12.75 -13.67
C GLU A 518 -23.68 12.19 -13.70
N CYS A 519 -23.56 10.87 -13.56
CA CYS A 519 -22.27 10.21 -13.38
C CYS A 519 -22.24 8.74 -13.81
N TYR A 520 -21.11 8.11 -13.57
CA TYR A 520 -20.93 6.67 -13.68
C TYR A 520 -20.96 6.04 -12.28
N SER A 521 -21.69 4.94 -12.16
CA SER A 521 -21.78 4.16 -10.94
C SER A 521 -20.44 3.52 -10.60
N PRO A 522 -19.89 3.72 -9.39
CA PRO A 522 -18.67 3.05 -8.96
C PRO A 522 -18.88 1.53 -8.78
N VAL A 523 -20.13 1.07 -8.72
CA VAL A 523 -20.48 -0.35 -8.56
C VAL A 523 -20.67 -1.04 -9.90
N SER A 524 -21.44 -0.45 -10.81
CA SER A 524 -21.78 -1.10 -12.09
C SER A 524 -21.00 -0.58 -13.29
N GLY A 525 -20.33 0.57 -13.17
CA GLY A 525 -19.72 1.27 -14.30
C GLY A 525 -20.74 1.82 -15.31
N GLU A 526 -22.04 1.75 -15.00
CA GLU A 526 -23.11 2.28 -15.86
C GLU A 526 -23.44 3.73 -15.52
N ARG A 527 -24.08 4.43 -16.46
CA ARG A 527 -24.57 5.79 -16.25
C ARG A 527 -25.73 5.84 -15.25
N MET A 528 -25.68 6.82 -14.36
CA MET A 528 -26.70 7.07 -13.34
C MET A 528 -26.91 8.56 -13.11
N THR A 529 -28.07 8.89 -12.52
CA THR A 529 -28.39 10.21 -12.01
C THR A 529 -28.56 10.11 -10.49
N ALA A 530 -27.62 10.71 -9.76
CA ALA A 530 -27.68 10.87 -8.31
C ALA A 530 -28.44 12.15 -7.95
N ILE A 531 -29.19 12.09 -6.86
CA ILE A 531 -30.07 13.14 -6.35
C ILE A 531 -29.75 13.34 -4.87
N PHE A 532 -29.49 14.58 -4.51
CA PHE A 532 -29.26 15.01 -3.13
C PHE A 532 -30.35 15.99 -2.73
N ALA A 533 -30.99 15.79 -1.57
CA ALA A 533 -31.96 16.73 -1.03
C ALA A 533 -31.85 16.84 0.49
N ASP A 534 -32.12 18.02 1.05
CA ASP A 534 -31.98 18.30 2.49
C ASP A 534 -33.16 17.83 3.34
N ASN A 535 -34.23 17.34 2.69
CA ASN A 535 -35.39 16.75 3.36
C ASN A 535 -35.99 15.60 2.54
N GLU A 536 -36.70 14.72 3.24
CA GLU A 536 -37.26 13.47 2.72
C GLU A 536 -38.33 13.69 1.65
N GLU A 537 -39.23 14.66 1.84
CA GLU A 537 -40.32 14.93 0.89
C GLU A 537 -39.79 15.37 -0.48
N LEU A 538 -38.81 16.29 -0.50
CA LEU A 538 -38.16 16.71 -1.74
C LEU A 538 -37.35 15.58 -2.37
N HIS A 539 -36.67 14.78 -1.55
CA HIS A 539 -35.91 13.63 -2.03
C HIS A 539 -36.83 12.63 -2.74
N GLU A 540 -37.92 12.22 -2.08
CA GLU A 540 -38.88 11.27 -2.64
C GLU A 540 -39.54 11.81 -3.91
N HIS A 541 -39.93 13.09 -3.91
CA HIS A 541 -40.52 13.73 -5.08
C HIS A 541 -39.55 13.72 -6.27
N ALA A 542 -38.30 14.15 -6.07
CA ALA A 542 -37.28 14.15 -7.11
C ALA A 542 -36.95 12.74 -7.60
N MET A 543 -36.88 11.74 -6.70
CA MET A 543 -36.67 10.34 -7.03
C MET A 543 -37.82 9.75 -7.87
N GLN A 544 -39.07 10.07 -7.55
CA GLN A 544 -40.24 9.65 -8.33
C GLN A 544 -40.23 10.27 -9.73
N LEU A 545 -39.93 11.56 -9.81
CA LEU A 545 -39.83 12.28 -11.07
C LEU A 545 -38.72 11.69 -11.95
N GLY A 546 -37.51 11.47 -11.42
CA GLY A 546 -36.40 10.85 -12.15
C GLY A 546 -36.72 9.44 -12.65
N LYS A 547 -37.42 8.62 -11.85
CA LYS A 547 -37.89 7.29 -12.29
C LYS A 547 -38.91 7.37 -13.43
N SER A 548 -39.79 8.37 -13.40
CA SER A 548 -40.80 8.56 -14.46
C SER A 548 -40.17 8.97 -15.80
N LEU A 549 -39.11 9.78 -15.77
CA LEU A 549 -38.41 10.26 -16.97
C LEU A 549 -37.67 9.15 -17.72
N LYS A 550 -37.15 8.14 -17.00
CA LYS A 550 -36.51 6.94 -17.57
C LYS A 550 -37.43 6.14 -18.50
N GLY A 551 -38.76 6.27 -18.35
CA GLY A 551 -39.76 5.57 -19.15
C GLY A 551 -40.12 6.23 -20.48
N THR A 552 -39.49 7.36 -20.82
CA THR A 552 -39.76 8.10 -22.06
C THR A 552 -38.68 7.74 -23.09
N PRO A 553 -39.02 7.10 -24.22
CA PRO A 553 -38.06 6.59 -25.19
C PRO A 553 -37.30 7.68 -25.95
#